data_AF-A0A127AUP3-F1
#
_entry.id   AF-A0A127AUP3-F1
#
_cell.length_a   1.000
_cell.length_b   1.000
_cell.length_c   1.000
_cell.angle_alpha   90.00
_cell.angle_beta   90.00
_cell.angle_gamma   90.00
#
_symmetry.space_group_name_H-M   'P 1'
#
loop_
_entity.id
_entity.type
_entity.pdbx_description
1 polymer ?
#
loop_
_entity_poly.entity_id
_entity_poly.type
_entity_poly.pdbx_seq_one_letter_code
_entity_poly.pdbx_strand_id
1 'polypeptide(L)'
;MSKLDMLWVSDLRNPGFSFPEHANMTNIENLILRNCNIIGPVPEYIANWIWLEYLDLSFNNLTGRIPNLKNVSEVLLTGNMLDGPIPPLIDNDMDLSYNNILLPKDAKEGKPHGSGPKPHGPEPNTKPNRNYILEARDKYCQGKSKYYSLFINCGGGQTSFEGNQYDEDINETKFYESPGGKWAYSCSGDFLSASADSSDYLKNMTCGVSEQSLHETARLCPTSLTYYGFCLHKGNYTVKLHFAEIVYTKDEDYSSSGKRIFDVYIQGEKKLENFNIKDEAGWPNKLHTREFVTHVDENPLVIHFFWAGKGSIYNTPQLNGPLVSAISVTPSKKYGTYLNLFLADISPSSSSGEIISLLLSVIKCYFQTSQFQKAINYLLQK
;
A
#
# COMPACT_ATOMS: atom_id res chain seq x y z
N MET A 1 -2.30 -37.53 8.50
CA MET A 1 -1.30 -36.50 8.14
C MET A 1 -0.29 -36.28 9.29
N SER A 2 0.21 -37.35 9.93
CA SER A 2 1.03 -37.26 11.16
C SER A 2 2.51 -36.93 10.91
N LYS A 3 2.84 -36.32 9.79
CA LYS A 3 4.22 -35.91 9.42
C LYS A 3 4.27 -34.54 8.77
N LEU A 4 3.12 -33.88 8.58
CA LEU A 4 3.08 -32.57 7.96
C LEU A 4 3.40 -31.52 9.03
N ASP A 5 4.53 -30.86 8.87
CA ASP A 5 5.08 -29.79 9.71
C ASP A 5 4.78 -28.40 9.13
N MET A 6 4.75 -28.27 7.81
CA MET A 6 4.42 -27.04 7.11
C MET A 6 3.29 -27.24 6.09
N LEU A 7 2.29 -26.37 6.16
CA LEU A 7 1.26 -26.23 5.13
C LEU A 7 1.21 -24.78 4.66
N TRP A 8 1.61 -24.55 3.41
CA TRP A 8 1.50 -23.26 2.74
C TRP A 8 0.53 -23.35 1.58
N VAL A 9 -0.55 -22.57 1.67
CA VAL A 9 -1.51 -22.34 0.59
C VAL A 9 -1.77 -20.83 0.51
N SER A 10 -1.58 -20.24 -0.67
CA SER A 10 -1.87 -18.82 -0.87
C SER A 10 -2.50 -18.51 -2.22
N ASP A 11 -3.23 -17.40 -2.30
CA ASP A 11 -3.83 -16.84 -3.53
C ASP A 11 -4.78 -17.81 -4.25
N LEU A 12 -5.67 -18.46 -3.49
CA LEU A 12 -6.68 -19.36 -4.07
C LEU A 12 -7.89 -18.59 -4.58
N ARG A 13 -8.18 -18.76 -5.88
CA ARG A 13 -9.41 -18.28 -6.51
C ARG A 13 -10.52 -19.32 -6.36
N ASN A 14 -11.38 -19.12 -5.37
CA ASN A 14 -12.51 -20.02 -5.11
C ASN A 14 -13.73 -19.24 -4.56
N PRO A 15 -14.95 -19.81 -4.58
CA PRO A 15 -16.17 -19.14 -4.08
C PRO A 15 -16.18 -18.84 -2.57
N GLY A 16 -15.22 -19.41 -1.84
CA GLY A 16 -15.08 -19.34 -0.39
C GLY A 16 -15.31 -20.70 0.25
N PHE A 17 -14.55 -21.00 1.30
CA PHE A 17 -14.72 -22.24 2.08
C PHE A 17 -14.47 -21.98 3.57
N SER A 18 -15.05 -22.81 4.43
CA SER A 18 -14.78 -22.76 5.87
C SER A 18 -13.73 -23.79 6.26
N PHE A 19 -13.12 -23.61 7.41
CA PHE A 19 -12.38 -24.70 8.05
C PHE A 19 -13.30 -25.92 8.27
N PRO A 20 -12.75 -27.15 8.23
CA PRO A 20 -13.51 -28.35 8.56
C PRO A 20 -13.95 -28.33 10.02
N GLU A 21 -15.00 -29.07 10.36
CA GLU A 21 -15.51 -29.17 11.74
C GLU A 21 -14.43 -29.70 12.70
N HIS A 22 -13.61 -30.63 12.21
CA HIS A 22 -12.51 -31.23 12.94
C HIS A 22 -11.28 -31.38 12.05
N ALA A 23 -10.10 -31.05 12.59
CA ALA A 23 -8.82 -31.40 12.00
C ALA A 23 -7.83 -31.74 13.12
N ASN A 24 -7.07 -32.82 12.92
CA ASN A 24 -6.04 -33.25 13.86
C ASN A 24 -4.66 -33.21 13.20
N MET A 25 -4.02 -32.04 13.30
CA MET A 25 -2.70 -31.76 12.73
C MET A 25 -1.68 -31.63 13.86
N THR A 26 -1.48 -32.70 14.64
CA THR A 26 -0.66 -32.65 15.86
C THR A 26 0.81 -32.33 15.64
N ASN A 27 1.32 -32.26 14.41
CA ASN A 27 2.74 -31.99 14.13
C ASN A 27 2.94 -30.72 13.30
N ILE A 28 1.88 -29.96 13.03
CA ILE A 28 1.99 -28.72 12.24
C ILE A 28 2.72 -27.67 13.06
N GLU A 29 3.78 -27.12 12.49
CA GLU A 29 4.59 -26.02 13.03
C GLU A 29 4.24 -24.70 12.33
N ASN A 30 4.05 -24.75 11.00
CA ASN A 30 3.82 -23.58 10.17
C ASN A 30 2.53 -23.75 9.35
N LEU A 31 1.51 -22.92 9.63
CA LEU A 31 0.28 -22.88 8.86
C LEU A 31 0.12 -21.52 8.17
N ILE A 32 0.22 -21.52 6.84
CA ILE A 32 0.01 -20.35 5.99
C ILE A 32 -1.17 -20.64 5.07
N LEU A 33 -2.30 -19.97 5.29
CA LEU A 33 -3.51 -20.05 4.47
C LEU A 33 -3.93 -18.64 4.03
N ARG A 34 -3.02 -17.92 3.38
CA ARG A 34 -3.18 -16.49 3.07
C ARG A 34 -4.00 -16.26 1.81
N ASN A 35 -4.91 -15.29 1.80
CA ASN A 35 -5.68 -14.93 0.61
C ASN A 35 -6.35 -16.13 -0.07
N CYS A 36 -7.04 -16.94 0.73
CA CYS A 36 -7.68 -18.18 0.29
C CYS A 36 -9.21 -18.08 0.26
N ASN A 37 -9.78 -16.90 0.51
CA ASN A 37 -11.21 -16.67 0.63
C ASN A 37 -11.88 -17.54 1.73
N ILE A 38 -11.15 -17.80 2.83
CA ILE A 38 -11.69 -18.60 3.93
C ILE A 38 -12.76 -17.80 4.69
N ILE A 39 -13.90 -18.40 4.97
CA ILE A 39 -15.03 -17.78 5.67
C ILE A 39 -15.32 -18.45 7.01
N GLY A 40 -16.02 -17.73 7.89
CA GLY A 40 -16.42 -18.24 9.20
C GLY A 40 -15.34 -18.04 10.28
N PRO A 41 -15.51 -18.64 11.47
CA PRO A 41 -14.57 -18.46 12.58
C PRO A 41 -13.29 -19.27 12.40
N VAL A 42 -12.22 -18.83 13.07
CA VAL A 42 -11.04 -19.68 13.32
C VAL A 42 -11.45 -20.74 14.36
N PRO A 43 -11.38 -22.05 14.05
CA PRO A 43 -11.84 -23.08 14.98
C PRO A 43 -10.98 -23.19 16.24
N GLU A 44 -11.62 -23.41 17.39
CA GLU A 44 -10.95 -23.58 18.68
C GLU A 44 -9.98 -24.77 18.72
N TYR A 45 -10.15 -25.79 17.87
CA TYR A 45 -9.23 -26.92 17.85
C TYR A 45 -7.81 -26.51 17.41
N ILE A 46 -7.62 -25.39 16.70
CA ILE A 46 -6.31 -24.89 16.28
C ILE A 46 -5.48 -24.50 17.52
N ALA A 47 -6.13 -23.99 18.57
CA ALA A 47 -5.48 -23.67 19.83
C ALA A 47 -4.91 -24.90 20.57
N ASN A 48 -5.30 -26.12 20.16
CA ASN A 48 -4.80 -27.37 20.74
C ASN A 48 -3.59 -27.95 19.98
N TRP A 49 -3.14 -27.32 18.89
CA TRP A 49 -1.96 -27.78 18.15
C TRP A 49 -0.69 -27.28 18.84
N ILE A 50 -0.11 -28.16 19.66
CA ILE A 50 0.98 -27.82 20.60
C ILE A 50 2.31 -27.43 19.95
N TRP A 51 2.51 -27.77 18.68
CA TRP A 51 3.73 -27.45 17.91
C TRP A 51 3.54 -26.27 16.96
N LEU A 52 2.33 -25.70 16.87
CA LEU A 52 2.10 -24.57 15.97
C LEU A 52 2.86 -23.36 16.47
N GLU A 53 3.88 -22.94 15.72
CA GLU A 53 4.76 -21.80 16.02
C GLU A 53 4.42 -20.58 15.14
N TYR A 54 3.97 -20.81 13.90
CA TYR A 54 3.65 -19.75 12.94
C TYR A 54 2.26 -19.93 12.34
N LEU A 55 1.43 -18.89 12.41
CA LEU A 55 0.08 -18.87 11.85
C LEU A 55 -0.17 -17.62 11.00
N ASP A 56 -0.29 -17.79 9.68
CA ASP A 56 -0.75 -16.73 8.75
C ASP A 56 -2.10 -17.11 8.13
N LEU A 57 -3.15 -16.41 8.56
CA LEU A 57 -4.49 -16.48 7.98
C LEU A 57 -4.90 -15.13 7.37
N SER A 58 -3.94 -14.32 6.97
CA SER A 58 -4.17 -12.96 6.48
C SER A 58 -4.99 -12.96 5.18
N PHE A 59 -5.74 -11.88 4.97
CA PHE A 59 -6.52 -11.60 3.76
C PHE A 59 -7.57 -12.66 3.46
N ASN A 60 -8.25 -13.17 4.49
CA ASN A 60 -9.43 -14.02 4.36
C ASN A 60 -10.69 -13.25 4.79
N ASN A 61 -11.81 -13.94 4.85
CA ASN A 61 -13.10 -13.43 5.33
C ASN A 61 -13.46 -14.04 6.70
N LEU A 62 -12.47 -14.23 7.57
CA LEU A 62 -12.68 -14.83 8.89
C LEU A 62 -13.45 -13.89 9.81
N THR A 63 -14.35 -14.43 10.62
CA THR A 63 -15.25 -13.68 11.52
C THR A 63 -15.13 -14.15 12.96
N GLY A 64 -15.66 -13.38 13.91
CA GLY A 64 -15.72 -13.77 15.31
C GLY A 64 -14.39 -13.59 16.04
N ARG A 65 -14.26 -14.25 17.19
CA ARG A 65 -13.13 -14.06 18.11
C ARG A 65 -11.92 -14.88 17.72
N ILE A 66 -10.75 -14.40 18.12
CA ILE A 66 -9.48 -15.11 18.00
C ILE A 66 -9.42 -16.18 19.12
N PRO A 67 -9.22 -17.47 18.79
CA PRO A 67 -9.01 -18.52 19.78
C PRO A 67 -7.80 -18.26 20.69
N ASN A 68 -7.78 -18.89 21.85
CA ASN A 68 -6.66 -18.75 22.80
C ASN A 68 -5.45 -19.59 22.37
N LEU A 69 -4.66 -19.07 21.44
CA LEU A 69 -3.45 -19.71 20.90
C LEU A 69 -2.33 -19.72 21.96
N LYS A 70 -1.85 -20.91 22.35
CA LYS A 70 -0.95 -21.06 23.50
C LYS A 70 0.55 -21.02 23.17
N ASN A 71 0.96 -21.50 21.99
CA ASN A 71 2.37 -21.76 21.65
C ASN A 71 2.82 -21.11 20.34
N VAL A 72 2.09 -20.12 19.82
CA VAL A 72 2.34 -19.54 18.49
C VAL A 72 3.18 -18.27 18.64
N SER A 73 4.43 -18.26 18.17
CA SER A 73 5.31 -17.09 18.26
C SER A 73 4.84 -15.93 17.39
N GLU A 74 4.31 -16.23 16.20
CA GLU A 74 3.87 -15.22 15.25
C GLU A 74 2.48 -15.52 14.67
N VAL A 75 1.60 -14.52 14.76
CA VAL A 75 0.19 -14.62 14.35
C VAL A 75 -0.16 -13.48 13.40
N LEU A 76 -0.35 -13.80 12.13
CA LEU A 76 -0.76 -12.84 11.10
C LEU A 76 -2.23 -13.07 10.74
N LEU A 77 -3.09 -12.14 11.13
CA LEU A 77 -4.54 -12.17 10.88
C LEU A 77 -4.99 -10.92 10.14
N THR A 78 -4.07 -10.19 9.51
CA THR A 78 -4.31 -8.95 8.79
C THR A 78 -5.45 -9.12 7.78
N GLY A 79 -6.37 -8.15 7.69
CA GLY A 79 -7.35 -8.11 6.60
C GLY A 79 -8.42 -9.19 6.69
N ASN A 80 -8.97 -9.42 7.89
CA ASN A 80 -10.14 -10.27 8.13
C ASN A 80 -11.32 -9.44 8.68
N MET A 81 -12.37 -10.09 9.16
CA MET A 81 -13.54 -9.49 9.84
C MET A 81 -13.61 -9.93 11.31
N LEU A 82 -12.46 -10.18 11.94
CA LEU A 82 -12.38 -10.63 13.33
C LEU A 82 -12.81 -9.53 14.29
N ASP A 83 -13.44 -9.92 15.39
CA ASP A 83 -14.01 -9.03 16.39
C ASP A 83 -13.78 -9.52 17.83
N GLY A 84 -14.24 -8.73 18.79
CA GLY A 84 -14.12 -9.04 20.22
C GLY A 84 -12.73 -8.75 20.79
N PRO A 85 -12.49 -9.15 22.05
CA PRO A 85 -11.26 -8.84 22.75
C PRO A 85 -10.08 -9.69 22.24
N ILE A 86 -8.89 -9.11 22.31
CA ILE A 86 -7.63 -9.81 22.09
C ILE A 86 -7.47 -10.87 23.21
N PRO A 87 -7.22 -12.16 22.88
CA PRO A 87 -6.99 -13.19 23.88
C PRO A 87 -5.71 -12.88 24.68
N PRO A 88 -5.58 -13.35 25.93
CA PRO A 88 -4.35 -13.19 26.71
C PRO A 88 -3.23 -14.02 26.07
N LEU A 89 -2.33 -13.36 25.36
CA LEU A 89 -1.16 -13.97 24.74
C LEU A 89 0.06 -13.53 25.54
N ILE A 90 0.89 -14.48 25.96
CA ILE A 90 1.98 -14.17 26.90
C ILE A 90 3.21 -13.59 26.19
N ASP A 91 3.44 -13.81 24.88
CA ASP A 91 4.68 -13.34 24.22
C ASP A 91 4.62 -13.22 22.67
N ASN A 92 3.45 -13.10 22.05
CA ASN A 92 3.35 -13.30 20.58
C ASN A 92 3.36 -11.97 19.80
N ASP A 93 4.15 -11.87 18.72
CA ASP A 93 3.97 -10.79 17.74
C ASP A 93 2.71 -11.11 16.91
N MET A 94 1.78 -10.17 16.89
CA MET A 94 0.49 -10.38 16.25
C MET A 94 0.08 -9.18 15.42
N ASP A 95 -0.18 -9.43 14.14
CA ASP A 95 -0.73 -8.44 13.23
C ASP A 95 -2.24 -8.67 13.05
N LEU A 96 -3.00 -7.79 13.67
CA LEU A 96 -4.47 -7.72 13.62
C LEU A 96 -4.97 -6.55 12.77
N SER A 97 -4.10 -5.90 12.00
CA SER A 97 -4.52 -4.76 11.17
C SER A 97 -5.69 -5.13 10.25
N TYR A 98 -6.55 -4.15 9.95
CA TYR A 98 -7.77 -4.26 9.15
C TYR A 98 -8.85 -5.20 9.68
N ASN A 99 -8.86 -5.47 10.99
CA ASN A 99 -9.95 -6.16 11.69
C ASN A 99 -10.84 -5.19 12.49
N ASN A 100 -11.87 -5.72 13.15
CA ASN A 100 -12.84 -5.00 14.01
C ASN A 100 -12.59 -5.30 15.50
N ILE A 101 -11.32 -5.33 15.91
CA ILE A 101 -10.90 -5.74 17.27
C ILE A 101 -11.39 -4.73 18.32
N LEU A 102 -11.97 -5.24 19.40
CA LEU A 102 -12.37 -4.42 20.54
C LEU A 102 -11.17 -4.23 21.47
N LEU A 103 -10.62 -3.01 21.51
CA LEU A 103 -9.50 -2.71 22.39
C LEU A 103 -9.96 -2.62 23.86
N PRO A 104 -9.12 -2.97 24.84
CA PRO A 104 -9.47 -2.92 26.25
C PRO A 104 -9.92 -1.54 26.76
N LYS A 105 -9.51 -0.46 26.10
CA LYS A 105 -9.91 0.93 26.42
C LYS A 105 -11.35 1.21 26.01
N ASP A 106 -11.82 0.58 24.93
CA ASP A 106 -13.17 0.77 24.37
C ASP A 106 -14.20 -0.14 25.03
N ALA A 107 -13.75 -1.20 25.70
CA ALA A 107 -14.61 -2.09 26.50
C ALA A 107 -15.08 -1.48 27.84
N LYS A 108 -14.60 -0.28 28.21
CA LYS A 108 -14.88 0.34 29.52
C LYS A 108 -15.79 1.58 29.42
N GLU A 109 -17.04 1.38 29.00
CA GLU A 109 -18.14 2.33 29.30
C GLU A 109 -18.94 1.97 30.58
N GLY A 110 -18.46 1.02 31.39
CA GLY A 110 -19.19 0.63 32.60
C GLY A 110 -18.35 -0.06 33.66
N LYS A 111 -17.42 0.68 34.30
CA LYS A 111 -16.98 0.58 35.72
C LYS A 111 -15.54 1.11 35.90
N PRO A 112 -15.26 1.91 36.94
CA PRO A 112 -13.89 2.30 37.29
C PRO A 112 -13.20 1.24 38.18
N HIS A 113 -11.87 1.26 38.10
CA HIS A 113 -10.85 0.61 38.96
C HIS A 113 -10.30 -0.76 38.57
N GLY A 114 -8.96 -0.83 38.69
CA GLY A 114 -8.13 -2.02 38.57
C GLY A 114 -6.96 -1.79 37.61
N SER A 115 -5.83 -1.30 38.13
CA SER A 115 -4.51 -1.44 37.48
C SER A 115 -4.16 -2.93 37.45
N GLY A 116 -4.64 -3.63 36.43
CA GLY A 116 -4.21 -4.99 36.15
C GLY A 116 -2.72 -5.02 35.76
N PRO A 117 -2.05 -6.17 35.90
CA PRO A 117 -0.66 -6.33 35.48
C PRO A 117 -0.53 -5.94 34.00
N LYS A 118 0.51 -5.14 33.70
CA LYS A 118 0.87 -4.84 32.30
C LYS A 118 1.23 -6.17 31.63
N PRO A 119 0.73 -6.47 30.41
CA PRO A 119 1.21 -7.62 29.64
C PRO A 119 2.74 -7.51 29.47
N HIS A 120 3.45 -8.64 29.59
CA HIS A 120 4.91 -8.71 29.50
C HIS A 120 5.45 -8.97 28.08
N GLY A 121 4.59 -8.96 27.05
CA GLY A 121 4.96 -9.18 25.65
C GLY A 121 4.79 -7.93 24.75
N PRO A 122 5.17 -8.03 23.46
CA PRO A 122 4.97 -6.96 22.48
C PRO A 122 3.47 -6.62 22.33
N GLU A 123 3.15 -5.33 22.16
CA GLU A 123 1.77 -4.91 21.91
C GLU A 123 1.34 -5.36 20.49
N PRO A 124 0.18 -6.04 20.33
CA PRO A 124 -0.30 -6.44 19.02
C PRO A 124 -0.50 -5.24 18.07
N ASN A 125 -0.08 -5.40 16.81
CA ASN A 125 -0.37 -4.41 15.78
C ASN A 125 -1.85 -4.45 15.42
N THR A 126 -2.60 -3.45 15.85
CA THR A 126 -4.04 -3.33 15.58
C THR A 126 -4.38 -2.21 14.60
N LYS A 127 -3.36 -1.54 14.05
CA LYS A 127 -3.52 -0.39 13.15
C LYS A 127 -2.97 -0.67 11.76
N PRO A 128 -3.63 -0.17 10.71
CA PRO A 128 -4.94 0.48 10.73
C PRO A 128 -6.05 -0.52 11.11
N ASN A 129 -7.16 -0.07 11.69
CA ASN A 129 -8.36 -0.92 11.83
C ASN A 129 -9.16 -0.90 10.51
N ARG A 130 -10.25 -1.69 10.42
CA ARG A 130 -11.07 -1.74 9.19
C ARG A 130 -11.75 -0.41 8.82
N ASN A 131 -12.04 0.45 9.79
CA ASN A 131 -12.69 1.75 9.61
C ASN A 131 -11.69 2.91 9.43
N TYR A 132 -10.39 2.62 9.47
CA TYR A 132 -9.34 3.63 9.53
C TYR A 132 -9.44 4.68 8.43
N ILE A 133 -9.77 4.28 7.21
CA ILE A 133 -9.89 5.21 6.08
C ILE A 133 -10.93 6.31 6.38
N LEU A 134 -12.08 5.93 6.95
CA LEU A 134 -13.15 6.86 7.31
C LEU A 134 -12.75 7.71 8.53
N GLU A 135 -12.17 7.08 9.56
CA GLU A 135 -11.71 7.78 10.76
C GLU A 135 -10.62 8.80 10.45
N ALA A 136 -9.64 8.43 9.62
CA ALA A 136 -8.56 9.30 9.19
C ALA A 136 -9.06 10.43 8.28
N ARG A 137 -10.00 10.14 7.36
CA ARG A 137 -10.68 11.17 6.56
C ARG A 137 -11.34 12.20 7.48
N ASP A 138 -12.11 11.76 8.46
CA ASP A 138 -12.86 12.65 9.35
C ASP A 138 -11.91 13.47 10.25
N LYS A 139 -10.87 12.81 10.79
CA LYS A 139 -9.82 13.41 11.61
C LYS A 139 -9.03 14.49 10.85
N TYR A 140 -8.51 14.15 9.67
CA TYR A 140 -7.56 15.01 8.95
C TYR A 140 -8.23 15.99 7.99
N CYS A 141 -9.32 15.61 7.34
CA CYS A 141 -9.94 16.45 6.31
C CYS A 141 -11.00 17.38 6.89
N GLN A 142 -11.71 16.98 7.95
CA GLN A 142 -12.75 17.81 8.59
C GLN A 142 -13.76 18.35 7.56
N GLY A 143 -14.14 17.51 6.59
CA GLY A 143 -15.04 17.87 5.48
C GLY A 143 -14.43 18.78 4.40
N LYS A 144 -13.12 19.02 4.41
CA LYS A 144 -12.42 19.89 3.45
C LYS A 144 -11.37 19.15 2.65
N SER A 145 -11.41 19.29 1.33
CA SER A 145 -10.26 19.01 0.47
C SER A 145 -9.20 20.10 0.66
N LYS A 146 -7.94 19.69 0.76
CA LYS A 146 -6.78 20.55 1.07
C LYS A 146 -5.69 20.48 0.00
N TYR A 147 -5.62 19.38 -0.75
CA TYR A 147 -4.48 19.08 -1.61
C TYR A 147 -4.90 18.78 -3.05
N TYR A 148 -4.15 19.32 -4.01
CA TYR A 148 -4.29 18.98 -5.43
C TYR A 148 -3.27 17.94 -5.89
N SER A 149 -2.30 17.59 -5.07
CA SER A 149 -1.24 16.66 -5.43
C SER A 149 -0.65 16.00 -4.19
N LEU A 150 -0.05 14.83 -4.39
CA LEU A 150 0.63 14.06 -3.37
C LEU A 150 1.91 13.47 -3.98
N PHE A 151 3.02 13.58 -3.28
CA PHE A 151 4.33 13.11 -3.72
C PHE A 151 5.02 12.48 -2.51
N ILE A 152 5.42 11.20 -2.62
CA ILE A 152 5.99 10.42 -1.51
C ILE A 152 7.27 9.76 -2.03
N ASN A 153 8.40 9.98 -1.34
CA ASN A 153 9.66 9.30 -1.62
C ASN A 153 9.76 8.01 -0.81
N CYS A 154 9.21 6.92 -1.35
CA CYS A 154 9.01 5.67 -0.63
C CYS A 154 10.35 5.08 -0.17
N GLY A 155 10.50 4.85 1.13
CA GLY A 155 11.74 4.34 1.73
C GLY A 155 12.89 5.36 1.82
N GLY A 156 12.64 6.63 1.49
CA GLY A 156 13.67 7.67 1.41
C GLY A 156 13.30 8.98 2.11
N GLY A 157 14.31 9.81 2.36
CA GLY A 157 14.14 11.13 2.98
C GLY A 157 13.42 12.14 2.08
N GLN A 158 13.10 13.31 2.63
CA GLN A 158 12.50 14.40 1.87
C GLN A 158 13.40 14.81 0.70
N THR A 159 12.83 14.97 -0.49
CA THR A 159 13.63 15.31 -1.69
C THR A 159 12.84 16.13 -2.71
N SER A 160 13.55 16.69 -3.68
CA SER A 160 12.99 17.44 -4.80
C SER A 160 13.25 16.71 -6.11
N PHE A 161 12.19 16.47 -6.89
CA PHE A 161 12.33 15.82 -8.19
C PHE A 161 11.33 16.39 -9.20
N GLU A 162 11.80 16.71 -10.41
CA GLU A 162 11.00 17.34 -11.48
C GLU A 162 10.22 18.58 -11.01
N GLY A 163 10.80 19.39 -10.11
CA GLY A 163 10.18 20.60 -9.57
C GLY A 163 9.10 20.37 -8.50
N ASN A 164 8.90 19.13 -8.05
CA ASN A 164 7.96 18.79 -6.97
C ASN A 164 8.71 18.40 -5.69
N GLN A 165 8.13 18.74 -4.53
CA GLN A 165 8.62 18.31 -3.22
C GLN A 165 7.97 16.97 -2.85
N TYR A 166 8.80 15.96 -2.60
CA TYR A 166 8.37 14.63 -2.15
C TYR A 166 8.50 14.55 -0.64
N ASP A 167 7.41 14.15 0.02
CA ASP A 167 7.38 13.91 1.45
C ASP A 167 8.25 12.67 1.78
N GLU A 168 8.92 12.70 2.93
CA GLU A 168 9.79 11.61 3.39
C GLU A 168 9.01 10.38 3.82
N ASP A 169 9.55 9.19 3.57
CA ASP A 169 8.98 7.93 4.00
C ASP A 169 10.06 7.02 4.59
N ILE A 170 10.55 7.39 5.77
CA ILE A 170 11.72 6.79 6.43
C ILE A 170 11.37 5.97 7.68
N ASN A 171 10.08 5.79 7.99
CA ASN A 171 9.68 5.06 9.19
C ASN A 171 9.74 3.54 8.96
N GLU A 172 10.18 2.78 9.96
CA GLU A 172 10.28 1.32 9.92
C GLU A 172 9.05 0.62 10.55
N THR A 173 8.04 1.36 10.98
CA THR A 173 6.83 0.77 11.57
C THR A 173 5.95 0.09 10.52
N LYS A 174 5.19 -0.91 10.95
CA LYS A 174 4.11 -1.55 10.17
C LYS A 174 2.96 -0.59 9.82
N PHE A 175 2.84 0.56 10.51
CA PHE A 175 1.85 1.59 10.19
C PHE A 175 2.36 2.97 10.55
N TYR A 176 2.16 3.95 9.67
CA TYR A 176 2.63 5.33 9.85
C TYR A 176 1.67 6.32 9.23
N GLU A 177 1.50 7.45 9.91
CA GLU A 177 0.71 8.59 9.46
C GLU A 177 1.62 9.80 9.31
N SER A 178 1.58 10.46 8.15
CA SER A 178 2.43 11.63 7.90
C SER A 178 2.07 12.78 8.85
N PRO A 179 3.03 13.66 9.20
CA PRO A 179 2.72 14.91 9.89
C PRO A 179 1.66 15.68 9.12
N GLY A 180 0.63 16.17 9.84
CA GLY A 180 -0.51 16.87 9.25
C GLY A 180 -1.53 15.99 8.51
N GLY A 181 -1.31 14.66 8.42
CA GLY A 181 -2.27 13.70 7.89
C GLY A 181 -2.57 13.87 6.40
N LYS A 182 -1.55 14.22 5.61
CA LYS A 182 -1.66 14.31 4.14
C LYS A 182 -1.66 12.93 3.51
N TRP A 183 -0.94 11.99 4.09
CA TRP A 183 -0.91 10.59 3.67
C TRP A 183 -0.56 9.67 4.85
N ALA A 184 -0.72 8.37 4.63
CA ALA A 184 -0.31 7.31 5.57
C ALA A 184 0.11 6.07 4.77
N TYR A 185 0.79 5.13 5.43
CA TYR A 185 0.99 3.79 4.90
C TYR A 185 0.75 2.72 5.95
N SER A 186 0.42 1.52 5.47
CA SER A 186 0.42 0.29 6.25
C SER A 186 1.20 -0.81 5.52
N CYS A 187 2.02 -1.53 6.27
CA CYS A 187 2.90 -2.60 5.85
C CYS A 187 2.58 -3.84 6.70
N SER A 188 2.33 -4.98 6.09
CA SER A 188 2.02 -6.21 6.83
C SER A 188 2.63 -7.46 6.20
N GLY A 189 2.61 -8.53 6.99
CA GLY A 189 3.22 -9.81 6.68
C GLY A 189 4.56 -10.00 7.38
N ASP A 190 5.16 -11.14 7.11
CA ASP A 190 6.51 -11.51 7.51
C ASP A 190 7.30 -12.05 6.31
N PHE A 191 8.62 -11.84 6.32
CA PHE A 191 9.50 -12.24 5.22
C PHE A 191 9.82 -13.75 5.26
N LEU A 192 9.45 -14.46 6.33
CA LEU A 192 9.77 -15.87 6.58
C LEU A 192 11.28 -16.11 6.60
N SER A 193 12.02 -15.12 7.08
CA SER A 193 13.48 -15.09 7.11
C SER A 193 13.93 -14.76 8.52
N ALA A 194 14.68 -15.69 9.13
CA ALA A 194 15.19 -15.52 10.50
C ALA A 194 16.16 -14.33 10.68
N SER A 195 16.68 -13.79 9.57
CA SER A 195 17.58 -12.62 9.59
C SER A 195 16.92 -11.32 9.18
N ALA A 196 15.63 -11.32 8.81
CA ALA A 196 14.96 -10.11 8.37
C ALA A 196 14.40 -9.33 9.57
N ASP A 197 14.47 -8.01 9.52
CA ASP A 197 13.95 -7.13 10.56
C ASP A 197 13.25 -5.88 10.00
N SER A 198 12.86 -4.93 10.86
CA SER A 198 12.14 -3.71 10.46
C SER A 198 12.96 -2.80 9.55
N SER A 199 14.29 -2.85 9.63
CA SER A 199 15.18 -2.06 8.77
C SER A 199 15.12 -2.53 7.32
N ASP A 200 14.73 -3.79 7.08
CA ASP A 200 14.54 -4.33 5.73
C ASP A 200 13.36 -3.70 4.99
N TYR A 201 12.47 -2.97 5.67
CA TYR A 201 11.39 -2.24 5.00
C TYR A 201 11.90 -1.04 4.19
N LEU A 202 13.11 -0.56 4.47
CA LEU A 202 13.73 0.55 3.78
C LEU A 202 14.92 0.02 2.97
N LYS A 203 14.84 0.10 1.65
CA LYS A 203 15.88 -0.38 0.76
C LYS A 203 16.59 0.76 0.08
N ASN A 204 17.91 0.65 0.00
CA ASN A 204 18.78 1.57 -0.70
C ASN A 204 19.53 0.85 -1.83
N MET A 205 19.79 1.58 -2.91
CA MET A 205 20.53 1.07 -4.04
C MET A 205 22.01 0.93 -3.64
N THR A 206 22.57 -0.27 -3.77
CA THR A 206 23.96 -0.53 -3.37
C THR A 206 24.99 -0.22 -4.45
N CYS A 207 24.58 -0.04 -5.71
CA CYS A 207 25.48 0.22 -6.83
C CYS A 207 24.83 1.07 -7.92
N GLY A 208 25.61 1.98 -8.51
CA GLY A 208 25.16 2.95 -9.51
C GLY A 208 25.32 4.38 -9.00
N VAL A 209 26.11 5.20 -9.70
CA VAL A 209 26.24 6.64 -9.43
C VAL A 209 25.22 7.35 -10.30
N SER A 210 24.24 8.02 -9.72
CA SER A 210 23.44 9.02 -10.43
C SER A 210 22.86 10.03 -9.45
N GLU A 211 22.81 11.28 -9.89
CA GLU A 211 22.32 12.45 -9.15
C GLU A 211 20.88 12.28 -8.65
N GLN A 212 20.61 12.69 -7.40
CA GLN A 212 19.30 12.95 -6.78
C GLN A 212 18.12 12.25 -7.47
N SER A 213 18.12 10.91 -7.49
CA SER A 213 17.07 10.16 -8.17
C SER A 213 16.06 9.59 -7.17
N LEU A 214 14.77 9.59 -7.51
CA LEU A 214 13.71 8.96 -6.73
C LEU A 214 13.81 7.42 -6.66
N HIS A 215 14.89 6.83 -7.16
CA HIS A 215 15.04 5.38 -7.35
C HIS A 215 16.22 4.81 -6.57
N GLU A 216 16.94 5.67 -5.84
CA GLU A 216 17.98 5.27 -4.91
C GLU A 216 17.41 4.58 -3.67
N THR A 217 16.15 4.85 -3.34
CA THR A 217 15.45 4.26 -2.22
C THR A 217 14.14 3.61 -2.64
N ALA A 218 13.68 2.63 -1.86
CA ALA A 218 12.37 2.03 -2.02
C ALA A 218 11.83 1.50 -0.69
N ARG A 219 10.50 1.56 -0.53
CA ARG A 219 9.83 0.82 0.54
C ARG A 219 9.54 -0.59 0.09
N LEU A 220 9.92 -1.55 0.92
CA LEU A 220 9.64 -2.97 0.80
C LEU A 220 8.71 -3.41 1.93
N CYS A 221 7.71 -4.23 1.61
CA CYS A 221 6.90 -4.92 2.61
C CYS A 221 6.81 -6.40 2.31
N PRO A 222 6.65 -7.29 3.31
CA PRO A 222 6.65 -8.72 3.06
C PRO A 222 5.45 -9.20 2.25
N THR A 223 4.24 -8.80 2.66
CA THR A 223 3.00 -9.31 2.06
C THR A 223 2.15 -8.20 1.46
N SER A 224 1.92 -7.12 2.20
CA SER A 224 1.01 -6.07 1.77
C SER A 224 1.56 -4.70 2.12
N LEU A 225 1.48 -3.78 1.16
CA LEU A 225 1.81 -2.37 1.35
C LEU A 225 0.66 -1.52 0.82
N THR A 226 0.09 -0.67 1.64
CA THR A 226 -0.98 0.23 1.23
C THR A 226 -0.60 1.66 1.57
N TYR A 227 -0.66 2.54 0.59
CA TYR A 227 -0.58 3.99 0.79
C TYR A 227 -1.96 4.62 0.69
N TYR A 228 -2.18 5.62 1.55
CA TYR A 228 -3.39 6.41 1.62
C TYR A 228 -3.07 7.86 1.33
N GLY A 229 -3.80 8.49 0.40
CA GLY A 229 -3.76 9.92 0.16
C GLY A 229 -5.02 10.61 0.70
N PHE A 230 -4.87 11.46 1.71
CA PHE A 230 -5.99 12.12 2.36
C PHE A 230 -6.25 13.51 1.80
N CYS A 231 -7.51 13.94 1.90
CA CYS A 231 -7.94 15.32 1.65
C CYS A 231 -7.56 15.86 0.26
N LEU A 232 -7.48 14.99 -0.74
CA LEU A 232 -7.39 15.40 -2.14
C LEU A 232 -8.73 16.04 -2.57
N HIS A 233 -8.67 16.94 -3.55
CA HIS A 233 -9.89 17.45 -4.19
C HIS A 233 -10.61 16.34 -4.95
N LYS A 234 -11.94 16.37 -4.98
CA LYS A 234 -12.70 15.45 -5.84
C LYS A 234 -12.32 15.68 -7.31
N GLY A 235 -11.98 14.62 -8.02
CA GLY A 235 -11.59 14.73 -9.42
C GLY A 235 -10.81 13.54 -9.95
N ASN A 236 -10.40 13.64 -11.21
CA ASN A 236 -9.55 12.64 -11.84
C ASN A 236 -8.09 12.98 -11.57
N TYR A 237 -7.32 11.96 -11.20
CA TYR A 237 -5.91 12.05 -10.90
C TYR A 237 -5.11 11.07 -11.75
N THR A 238 -3.94 11.51 -12.17
CA THR A 238 -2.90 10.63 -12.69
C THR A 238 -2.01 10.21 -11.52
N VAL A 239 -2.00 8.92 -11.23
CA VAL A 239 -1.11 8.25 -10.28
C VAL A 239 0.06 7.67 -11.07
N LYS A 240 1.25 8.21 -10.84
CA LYS A 240 2.52 7.71 -11.37
C LYS A 240 3.24 6.94 -10.27
N LEU A 241 3.49 5.67 -10.51
CA LEU A 241 4.26 4.78 -9.64
C LEU A 241 5.66 4.61 -10.20
N HIS A 242 6.65 4.80 -9.36
CA HIS A 242 8.06 4.67 -9.71
C HIS A 242 8.65 3.42 -9.07
N PHE A 243 9.37 2.65 -9.88
CA PHE A 243 9.94 1.38 -9.50
C PHE A 243 11.40 1.28 -9.92
N ALA A 244 12.21 0.66 -9.07
CA ALA A 244 13.49 0.10 -9.43
C ALA A 244 13.70 -1.18 -8.61
N GLU A 245 14.08 -2.28 -9.26
CA GLU A 245 14.46 -3.50 -8.54
C GLU A 245 15.88 -3.29 -8.00
N ILE A 246 15.96 -2.95 -6.72
CA ILE A 246 17.21 -2.63 -6.01
C ILE A 246 17.59 -3.70 -4.97
N VAL A 247 16.77 -4.74 -4.80
CA VAL A 247 17.01 -5.85 -3.87
C VAL A 247 17.65 -7.04 -4.59
N TYR A 248 17.05 -7.49 -5.69
CA TYR A 248 17.52 -8.62 -6.49
C TYR A 248 18.51 -8.18 -7.57
N THR A 249 19.68 -7.69 -7.16
CA THR A 249 20.61 -6.95 -8.05
C THR A 249 22.05 -7.45 -8.11
N LYS A 250 22.49 -8.27 -7.16
CA LYS A 250 23.88 -8.77 -7.10
C LYS A 250 24.01 -10.17 -7.70
N ASP A 251 25.10 -10.38 -8.42
CA ASP A 251 25.41 -11.67 -9.05
C ASP A 251 26.16 -12.64 -8.11
N GLU A 252 26.83 -12.15 -7.06
CA GLU A 252 27.64 -12.99 -6.16
C GLU A 252 26.81 -13.97 -5.32
N ASP A 253 25.58 -13.60 -4.93
CA ASP A 253 24.66 -14.41 -4.12
C ASP A 253 23.51 -15.04 -4.93
N TYR A 254 23.65 -15.12 -6.27
CA TYR A 254 22.58 -15.51 -7.21
C TYR A 254 21.30 -14.66 -7.12
N SER A 255 21.31 -13.54 -6.39
CA SER A 255 20.15 -12.69 -6.16
C SER A 255 19.59 -12.11 -7.46
N SER A 256 20.42 -11.96 -8.50
CA SER A 256 19.99 -11.54 -9.83
C SER A 256 19.06 -12.55 -10.52
N SER A 257 19.05 -13.82 -10.13
CA SER A 257 18.07 -14.80 -10.61
C SER A 257 16.70 -14.67 -9.92
N GLY A 258 16.65 -13.92 -8.81
CA GLY A 258 15.46 -13.63 -8.04
C GLY A 258 14.40 -12.93 -8.88
N LYS A 259 13.14 -13.36 -8.72
CA LYS A 259 11.98 -12.70 -9.31
C LYS A 259 11.02 -12.28 -8.23
N ARG A 260 10.77 -10.97 -8.17
CA ARG A 260 9.72 -10.37 -7.36
C ARG A 260 8.46 -10.27 -8.20
N ILE A 261 7.34 -10.78 -7.69
CA ILE A 261 6.06 -10.80 -8.40
C ILE A 261 4.96 -10.34 -7.45
N PHE A 262 4.36 -9.18 -7.70
CA PHE A 262 3.25 -8.65 -6.89
C PHE A 262 2.17 -8.02 -7.76
N ASP A 263 0.99 -7.84 -7.19
CA ASP A 263 -0.12 -7.14 -7.82
C ASP A 263 -0.20 -5.69 -7.33
N VAL A 264 -0.73 -4.79 -8.16
CA VAL A 264 -0.99 -3.39 -7.79
C VAL A 264 -2.45 -3.05 -8.04
N TYR A 265 -3.08 -2.47 -7.03
CA TYR A 265 -4.46 -2.02 -7.02
C TYR A 265 -4.51 -0.53 -6.74
N ILE A 266 -5.39 0.19 -7.45
CA ILE A 266 -5.66 1.61 -7.20
C ILE A 266 -7.17 1.76 -7.07
N GLN A 267 -7.64 2.34 -5.97
CA GLN A 267 -9.07 2.41 -5.62
C GLN A 267 -9.76 1.02 -5.66
N GLY A 268 -9.04 -0.03 -5.27
CA GLY A 268 -9.54 -1.42 -5.29
C GLY A 268 -9.54 -2.09 -6.67
N GLU A 269 -9.25 -1.37 -7.76
CA GLU A 269 -9.13 -1.97 -9.09
C GLU A 269 -7.72 -2.48 -9.33
N LYS A 270 -7.57 -3.75 -9.73
CA LYS A 270 -6.28 -4.34 -10.11
C LYS A 270 -5.76 -3.66 -11.39
N LYS A 271 -4.68 -2.91 -11.28
CA LYS A 271 -4.02 -2.19 -12.38
C LYS A 271 -2.82 -2.94 -12.94
N LEU A 272 -2.12 -3.70 -12.11
CA LEU A 272 -1.03 -4.59 -12.52
C LEU A 272 -1.23 -5.95 -11.86
N GLU A 273 -1.06 -7.02 -12.64
CA GLU A 273 -1.15 -8.41 -12.19
C GLU A 273 0.17 -9.12 -12.44
N ASN A 274 0.66 -9.87 -11.46
CA ASN A 274 1.93 -10.60 -11.49
C ASN A 274 3.10 -9.71 -11.96
N PHE A 275 3.15 -8.46 -11.49
CA PHE A 275 4.13 -7.47 -11.91
C PHE A 275 5.53 -7.81 -11.39
N ASN A 276 6.48 -7.84 -12.32
CA ASN A 276 7.90 -8.01 -12.04
C ASN A 276 8.68 -6.82 -12.57
N ILE A 277 9.25 -6.03 -11.66
CA ILE A 277 9.97 -4.78 -11.98
C ILE A 277 11.15 -5.05 -12.92
N LYS A 278 11.92 -6.12 -12.69
CA LYS A 278 13.09 -6.45 -13.48
C LYS A 278 12.72 -6.81 -14.92
N ASP A 279 11.70 -7.64 -15.10
CA ASP A 279 11.26 -8.07 -16.44
C ASP A 279 10.75 -6.85 -17.25
N GLU A 280 10.12 -5.90 -16.58
CA GLU A 280 9.53 -4.70 -17.18
C GLU A 280 10.56 -3.60 -17.48
N ALA A 281 11.55 -3.41 -16.60
CA ALA A 281 12.65 -2.49 -16.82
C ALA A 281 13.69 -3.07 -17.82
N GLY A 282 13.72 -4.40 -17.96
CA GLY A 282 14.68 -5.18 -18.74
C GLY A 282 15.95 -5.57 -17.95
N TRP A 283 16.28 -4.85 -16.87
CA TRP A 283 17.43 -5.09 -15.99
C TRP A 283 17.19 -4.54 -14.57
N PRO A 284 17.88 -5.04 -13.52
CA PRO A 284 17.85 -4.46 -12.18
C PRO A 284 18.48 -3.05 -12.13
N ASN A 285 18.27 -2.31 -11.04
CA ASN A 285 18.74 -0.93 -10.82
C ASN A 285 18.34 0.07 -11.93
N LYS A 286 17.31 -0.26 -12.71
CA LYS A 286 16.81 0.60 -13.78
C LYS A 286 15.44 1.15 -13.42
N LEU A 287 15.30 2.45 -13.57
CA LEU A 287 14.04 3.16 -13.42
C LEU A 287 12.99 2.59 -14.37
N HIS A 288 11.83 2.26 -13.81
CA HIS A 288 10.61 1.99 -14.53
C HIS A 288 9.43 2.74 -13.92
N THR A 289 8.58 3.34 -14.75
CA THR A 289 7.40 4.07 -14.29
C THR A 289 6.13 3.55 -14.95
N ARG A 290 5.03 3.62 -14.19
CA ARG A 290 3.68 3.30 -14.67
C ARG A 290 2.72 4.40 -14.27
N GLU A 291 1.87 4.82 -15.20
CA GLU A 291 0.87 5.86 -14.98
C GLU A 291 -0.53 5.30 -15.11
N PHE A 292 -1.40 5.66 -14.18
CA PHE A 292 -2.79 5.23 -14.14
C PHE A 292 -3.69 6.43 -13.86
N VAL A 293 -4.82 6.50 -14.55
CA VAL A 293 -5.86 7.48 -14.22
C VAL A 293 -6.84 6.83 -13.24
N THR A 294 -7.19 7.56 -12.18
CA THR A 294 -8.19 7.15 -11.20
C THR A 294 -9.08 8.33 -10.80
N HIS A 295 -10.26 8.03 -10.26
CA HIS A 295 -11.16 9.02 -9.71
C HIS A 295 -11.05 9.04 -8.18
N VAL A 296 -10.85 10.21 -7.60
CA VAL A 296 -10.94 10.45 -6.16
C VAL A 296 -12.27 11.14 -5.89
N ASP A 297 -13.06 10.55 -5.00
CA ASP A 297 -14.38 11.03 -4.59
C ASP A 297 -14.34 11.60 -3.16
N GLU A 298 -15.25 11.14 -2.28
CA GLU A 298 -15.26 11.50 -0.87
C GLU A 298 -14.29 10.66 -0.04
N ASN A 299 -13.85 9.51 -0.56
CA ASN A 299 -12.91 8.63 0.11
C ASN A 299 -11.47 8.99 -0.24
N PRO A 300 -10.53 8.82 0.71
CA PRO A 300 -9.09 8.92 0.45
C PRO A 300 -8.64 8.06 -0.73
N LEU A 301 -7.60 8.51 -1.42
CA LEU A 301 -6.93 7.72 -2.45
C LEU A 301 -6.28 6.50 -1.80
N VAL A 302 -6.53 5.30 -2.33
CA VAL A 302 -5.92 4.05 -1.86
C VAL A 302 -5.08 3.43 -2.98
N ILE A 303 -3.81 3.19 -2.71
CA ILE A 303 -2.88 2.48 -3.58
C ILE A 303 -2.38 1.27 -2.81
N HIS A 304 -2.73 0.07 -3.25
CA HIS A 304 -2.44 -1.18 -2.56
C HIS A 304 -1.56 -2.07 -3.41
N PHE A 305 -0.45 -2.51 -2.84
CA PHE A 305 0.48 -3.45 -3.42
C PHE A 305 0.41 -4.76 -2.64
N PHE A 306 0.27 -5.89 -3.33
CA PHE A 306 -0.01 -7.15 -2.69
C PHE A 306 0.81 -8.31 -3.24
N TRP A 307 1.43 -9.06 -2.35
CA TRP A 307 2.21 -10.24 -2.67
C TRP A 307 1.43 -11.53 -2.39
N ALA A 308 1.02 -12.17 -3.48
CA ALA A 308 0.27 -13.41 -3.50
C ALA A 308 1.08 -14.68 -3.10
N GLY A 309 2.35 -14.55 -2.72
CA GLY A 309 3.23 -15.71 -2.48
C GLY A 309 3.93 -16.24 -3.74
N LYS A 310 4.04 -15.42 -4.80
CA LYS A 310 4.68 -15.79 -6.07
C LYS A 310 6.09 -15.20 -6.18
N GLY A 311 6.97 -15.85 -6.94
CA GLY A 311 8.35 -15.38 -7.13
C GLY A 311 9.37 -16.27 -6.42
N SER A 312 10.54 -15.72 -6.13
CA SER A 312 11.68 -16.47 -5.60
C SER A 312 11.66 -16.59 -4.08
N ILE A 313 10.88 -17.54 -3.55
CA ILE A 313 10.65 -17.72 -2.11
C ILE A 313 11.82 -18.33 -1.31
N TYR A 314 12.71 -19.10 -1.95
CA TYR A 314 13.82 -19.80 -1.25
C TYR A 314 15.22 -19.29 -1.64
N ASN A 315 15.30 -18.25 -2.48
CA ASN A 315 16.58 -17.68 -2.89
C ASN A 315 16.95 -16.52 -1.97
N THR A 316 18.24 -16.37 -1.68
CA THR A 316 18.80 -15.21 -0.98
C THR A 316 18.81 -13.97 -1.89
N PRO A 317 18.47 -12.77 -1.40
CA PRO A 317 17.86 -12.49 -0.10
C PRO A 317 16.38 -12.90 -0.08
N GLN A 318 15.93 -13.54 1.00
CA GLN A 318 14.54 -14.00 1.21
C GLN A 318 13.59 -12.82 1.53
N LEU A 319 13.71 -11.74 0.76
CA LEU A 319 13.03 -10.47 0.96
C LEU A 319 12.01 -10.23 -0.16
N ASN A 320 11.07 -11.18 -0.30
CA ASN A 320 9.96 -11.05 -1.25
C ASN A 320 8.94 -10.02 -0.79
N GLY A 321 7.96 -9.74 -1.65
CA GLY A 321 6.91 -8.77 -1.38
C GLY A 321 6.95 -7.54 -2.27
N PRO A 322 6.04 -6.57 -2.11
CA PRO A 322 5.98 -5.42 -2.98
C PRO A 322 7.08 -4.39 -2.71
N LEU A 323 7.61 -3.80 -3.78
CA LEU A 323 8.67 -2.79 -3.74
C LEU A 323 8.25 -1.57 -4.56
N VAL A 324 8.35 -0.37 -4.01
CA VAL A 324 8.03 0.89 -4.70
C VAL A 324 8.99 2.00 -4.26
N SER A 325 9.48 2.79 -5.22
CA SER A 325 10.49 3.82 -4.99
C SER A 325 9.88 5.20 -4.75
N ALA A 326 8.80 5.53 -5.46
CA ALA A 326 8.07 6.77 -5.23
C ALA A 326 6.65 6.72 -5.77
N ILE A 327 5.81 7.61 -5.25
CA ILE A 327 4.43 7.82 -5.70
C ILE A 327 4.26 9.30 -6.05
N SER A 328 3.75 9.59 -7.25
CA SER A 328 3.33 10.92 -7.67
C SER A 328 1.85 10.91 -8.03
N VAL A 329 1.09 11.83 -7.47
CA VAL A 329 -0.35 11.98 -7.71
C VAL A 329 -0.60 13.43 -8.12
N THR A 330 -1.11 13.63 -9.31
CA THR A 330 -1.40 14.95 -9.87
C THR A 330 -2.76 14.98 -10.53
N PRO A 331 -3.45 16.14 -10.62
CA PRO A 331 -4.72 16.22 -11.31
C PRO A 331 -4.53 15.80 -12.76
N SER A 332 -5.38 14.91 -13.27
CA SER A 332 -5.32 14.51 -14.67
C SER A 332 -5.55 15.74 -15.55
N LYS A 333 -4.63 15.98 -16.48
CA LYS A 333 -4.81 17.02 -17.49
C LYS A 333 -6.05 16.65 -18.31
N LYS A 334 -7.16 17.39 -18.13
CA LYS A 334 -8.22 17.40 -19.12
C LYS A 334 -7.61 18.02 -20.38
N TYR A 335 -7.30 17.21 -21.39
CA TYR A 335 -7.19 17.76 -22.75
C TYR A 335 -8.53 18.46 -23.03
N GLY A 336 -8.48 19.79 -23.16
CA GLY A 336 -9.65 20.64 -23.03
C GLY A 336 -10.76 20.31 -24.01
N THR A 337 -11.86 19.77 -23.52
CA THR A 337 -13.15 19.73 -24.23
C THR A 337 -13.85 21.09 -24.26
N TYR A 338 -13.21 22.15 -23.75
CA TYR A 338 -13.74 23.52 -23.80
C TYR A 338 -13.42 24.28 -25.09
N LEU A 339 -12.52 23.77 -25.96
CA LEU A 339 -12.27 24.44 -27.24
C LEU A 339 -13.41 24.20 -28.26
N ASN A 340 -14.11 23.07 -28.16
CA ASN A 340 -15.22 22.75 -29.07
C ASN A 340 -16.55 23.41 -28.66
N LEU A 341 -16.71 23.80 -27.39
CA LEU A 341 -17.89 24.54 -26.92
C LEU A 341 -17.80 26.05 -27.21
N PHE A 342 -16.59 26.60 -27.38
CA PHE A 342 -16.41 28.02 -27.74
C PHE A 342 -16.35 28.26 -29.26
N LEU A 343 -16.14 27.23 -30.07
CA LEU A 343 -16.10 27.34 -31.53
C LEU A 343 -17.43 26.99 -32.23
N ALA A 344 -18.40 26.43 -31.50
CA ALA A 344 -19.71 26.07 -32.05
C ALA A 344 -20.71 27.25 -32.14
N ASP A 345 -20.49 28.33 -31.38
CA ASP A 345 -21.42 29.49 -31.33
C ASP A 345 -20.96 30.71 -32.14
N ILE A 346 -19.82 30.61 -32.85
CA ILE A 346 -19.37 31.70 -33.74
C ILE A 346 -19.98 31.48 -35.13
N SER A 347 -21.25 31.84 -35.29
CA SER A 347 -21.79 32.09 -36.61
C SER A 347 -21.12 33.34 -37.22
N PRO A 348 -20.79 33.35 -38.52
CA PRO A 348 -20.12 34.49 -39.14
C PRO A 348 -21.16 35.56 -39.48
N SER A 349 -21.57 36.35 -38.50
CA SER A 349 -22.25 37.61 -38.78
C SER A 349 -21.95 38.69 -37.74
N SER A 350 -21.16 39.66 -38.19
CA SER A 350 -21.09 41.07 -37.77
C SER A 350 -20.74 41.39 -36.30
N SER A 351 -19.44 41.63 -36.05
CA SER A 351 -18.87 42.90 -35.55
C SER A 351 -17.46 42.62 -35.01
N SER A 352 -16.50 42.63 -35.94
CA SER A 352 -15.09 42.35 -35.77
C SER A 352 -14.37 43.47 -35.02
N GLY A 353 -13.80 43.15 -33.85
CA GLY A 353 -12.82 44.01 -33.16
C GLY A 353 -12.72 43.74 -31.66
N GLU A 354 -13.85 43.85 -30.95
CA GLU A 354 -13.86 43.80 -29.48
C GLU A 354 -13.84 42.38 -28.92
N ILE A 355 -14.50 41.42 -29.59
CA ILE A 355 -14.54 40.01 -29.16
C ILE A 355 -13.15 39.35 -29.26
N ILE A 356 -12.37 39.69 -30.29
CA ILE A 356 -11.00 39.18 -30.46
C ILE A 356 -10.07 39.77 -29.39
N SER A 357 -10.24 41.05 -29.03
CA SER A 357 -9.49 41.71 -27.94
C SER A 357 -9.80 41.09 -26.57
N LEU A 358 -11.08 40.76 -26.32
CA LEU A 358 -11.51 40.08 -25.10
C LEU A 358 -11.00 38.62 -25.04
N LEU A 359 -11.02 37.89 -26.16
CA LEU A 359 -10.46 36.54 -26.23
C LEU A 359 -8.94 36.54 -26.01
N LEU A 360 -8.20 37.47 -26.61
CA LEU A 360 -6.75 37.59 -26.42
C LEU A 360 -6.38 38.02 -25.00
N SER A 361 -7.19 38.85 -24.35
CA SER A 361 -6.95 39.25 -22.94
C SER A 361 -7.29 38.12 -21.96
N VAL A 362 -8.33 37.33 -22.20
CA VAL A 362 -8.64 36.13 -21.41
C VAL A 362 -7.57 35.06 -21.61
N ILE A 363 -7.10 34.82 -22.83
CA ILE A 363 -5.99 33.89 -23.12
C ILE A 363 -4.68 34.38 -22.45
N LYS A 364 -4.39 35.69 -22.48
CA LYS A 364 -3.24 36.25 -21.75
C LYS A 364 -3.36 36.12 -20.23
N CYS A 365 -4.57 36.23 -19.67
CA CYS A 365 -4.81 36.09 -18.23
C CYS A 365 -4.74 34.62 -17.78
N TYR A 366 -5.20 33.68 -18.61
CA TYR A 366 -5.26 32.26 -18.25
C TYR A 366 -3.94 31.50 -18.41
N PHE A 367 -3.00 32.00 -19.23
CA PHE A 367 -1.80 31.26 -19.63
C PHE A 367 -0.47 31.96 -19.27
N GLN A 368 -0.36 32.54 -18.06
CA GLN A 368 0.91 33.01 -17.50
C GLN A 368 1.81 31.85 -17.01
N THR A 369 2.26 30.96 -17.92
CA THR A 369 3.41 30.09 -17.66
C THR A 369 4.39 30.17 -18.83
N SER A 370 5.66 30.50 -18.51
CA SER A 370 6.71 30.96 -19.43
C SER A 370 7.14 29.96 -20.52
N GLN A 371 6.65 28.73 -20.48
CA GLN A 371 7.00 27.67 -21.42
C GLN A 371 6.28 27.81 -22.78
N PHE A 372 5.10 28.43 -22.84
CA PHE A 372 4.33 28.51 -24.10
C PHE A 372 4.67 29.72 -24.98
N GLN A 373 5.24 30.79 -24.43
CA GLN A 373 5.67 31.96 -25.21
C GLN A 373 6.78 31.60 -26.23
N LYS A 374 7.62 30.62 -25.87
CA LYS A 374 8.64 30.08 -26.78
C LYS A 374 8.03 29.26 -27.93
N ALA A 375 6.94 28.52 -27.68
CA ALA A 375 6.25 27.73 -28.69
C ALA A 375 5.49 28.63 -29.69
N ILE A 376 4.89 29.73 -29.23
CA ILE A 376 4.19 30.70 -30.09
C ILE A 376 5.19 31.47 -30.97
N ASN A 377 6.33 31.90 -30.41
CA ASN A 377 7.36 32.57 -31.21
C ASN A 377 7.99 31.65 -32.28
N TYR A 378 8.02 30.34 -32.05
CA TYR A 378 8.47 29.35 -33.04
C TYR A 378 7.44 29.14 -34.18
N LEU A 379 6.15 29.23 -33.87
CA LEU A 379 5.07 29.08 -34.86
C LEU A 379 4.81 30.35 -35.68
N LEU A 380 5.16 31.53 -35.17
CA LEU A 380 5.02 32.82 -35.87
C LEU A 380 6.24 33.19 -36.74
N GLN A 381 7.24 32.32 -36.84
CA GLN A 381 8.42 32.48 -37.72
C GLN A 381 8.37 31.61 -38.99
N LYS A 382 7.20 31.08 -39.38
CA LYS A 382 7.00 30.38 -40.65
C LYS A 382 5.94 31.04 -41.50
#